data_AF-A0A9W6ADC2-F1
#
_entry.id   AF-A0A9W6ADC2-F1
#
_cell.length_a   1.000
_cell.length_b   1.000
_cell.length_c   1.000
_cell.angle_alpha   90.00
_cell.angle_beta   90.00
_cell.angle_gamma   90.00
#
_symmetry.space_group_name_H-M   'P 1'
#
loop_
_entity.id
_entity.type
_entity.pdbx_description
1 polymer ?
#
loop_
_entity_poly.entity_id
_entity_poly.type
_entity_poly.pdbx_seq_one_letter_code
_entity_poly.pdbx_strand_id
1 'polypeptide(L)'
;MHEYAYRRHTLDGPEPTKSSASLDATVNARILEDLMELVDITTHDADGMGIEHHGAIHGAFNKSLTKYLRKRGLLNLHNKDISGKSPLQYAEEAANRESHPGLFEGGRWQRSLQNLKEGDE
;
A
#
# COMPACT_ATOMS: atom_id res chain seq x y z
N MET A 1 2.71 -29.49 44.11
CA MET A 1 3.41 -30.25 43.04
C MET A 1 2.37 -30.48 41.95
N HIS A 2 2.10 -29.51 41.06
CA HIS A 2 2.80 -29.25 39.80
C HIS A 2 3.15 -30.51 39.01
N GLU A 3 2.30 -30.86 38.04
CA GLU A 3 2.64 -31.74 36.93
C GLU A 3 2.18 -31.04 35.64
N TYR A 4 3.15 -30.50 34.90
CA TYR A 4 2.97 -29.80 33.63
C TYR A 4 2.86 -30.84 32.51
N ALA A 5 1.66 -31.04 31.97
CA ALA A 5 1.49 -31.77 30.72
C ALA A 5 1.80 -30.86 29.53
N TYR A 6 2.97 -31.06 28.93
CA TYR A 6 3.41 -30.44 27.67
C TYR A 6 2.39 -30.73 26.55
N ARG A 7 1.63 -29.71 26.12
CA ARG A 7 0.79 -29.78 24.92
C ARG A 7 1.61 -29.28 23.72
N ARG A 8 1.71 -30.15 22.72
CA ARG A 8 2.48 -30.00 21.47
C ARG A 8 2.27 -28.62 20.81
N HIS A 9 3.39 -28.01 20.41
CA HIS A 9 3.46 -26.83 19.55
C HIS A 9 2.70 -27.07 18.24
N THR A 10 1.54 -26.43 18.09
CA THR A 10 0.98 -26.04 16.79
C THR A 10 1.30 -24.57 16.59
N LEU A 11 2.12 -24.29 15.56
CA LEU A 11 2.43 -22.94 15.08
C LEU A 11 1.23 -22.34 14.32
N ASP A 12 0.09 -22.25 14.99
CA ASP A 12 -1.05 -21.44 14.54
C ASP A 12 -1.34 -20.45 15.66
N GLY A 13 -0.73 -19.27 15.57
CA GLY A 13 -1.24 -18.11 16.30
C GLY A 13 -2.69 -17.85 15.88
N PRO A 14 -3.54 -17.29 16.76
CA PRO A 14 -4.91 -16.99 16.37
C PRO A 14 -4.90 -16.12 15.12
N GLU A 15 -5.58 -16.57 14.05
CA GLU A 15 -5.77 -15.73 12.88
C GLU A 15 -6.35 -14.38 13.32
N PRO A 16 -5.83 -13.26 12.78
CA PRO A 16 -6.29 -11.94 13.17
C PRO A 16 -7.79 -11.84 12.91
N THR A 17 -8.57 -11.73 13.98
CA THR A 17 -10.03 -11.60 13.88
C THR A 17 -10.37 -10.38 13.02
N LYS A 18 -11.42 -10.46 12.19
CA LYS A 18 -11.89 -9.35 11.32
C LYS A 18 -11.99 -7.99 12.04
N SER A 19 -12.19 -8.00 13.36
CA SER A 19 -12.24 -6.82 14.22
C SER A 19 -10.92 -6.03 14.27
N SER A 20 -9.76 -6.70 14.39
CA SER A 20 -8.46 -6.00 14.49
C SER A 20 -8.01 -5.41 13.15
N ALA A 21 -8.15 -6.18 12.06
CA ALA A 21 -7.85 -5.69 10.71
C ALA A 21 -8.75 -4.51 10.29
N SER A 22 -10.00 -4.50 10.75
CA SER A 22 -10.93 -3.37 10.57
C SER A 22 -10.51 -2.14 11.37
N LEU A 23 -9.95 -2.33 12.56
CA LEU A 23 -9.45 -1.24 13.41
C LEU A 23 -8.20 -0.60 12.78
N ASP A 24 -7.24 -1.42 12.34
CA ASP A 24 -5.97 -0.97 11.75
C ASP A 24 -6.18 -0.20 10.43
N ALA A 25 -7.11 -0.68 9.59
CA ALA A 25 -7.50 0.03 8.36
C ALA A 25 -8.12 1.41 8.67
N THR A 26 -8.86 1.52 9.78
CA THR A 26 -9.50 2.78 10.21
C THR A 26 -8.49 3.77 10.78
N VAL A 27 -7.49 3.29 11.53
CA VAL A 27 -6.41 4.12 12.07
C VAL A 27 -5.52 4.67 10.95
N ASN A 28 -5.12 3.83 9.99
CA ASN A 28 -4.27 4.26 8.89
C ASN A 28 -4.93 5.30 7.99
N ALA A 29 -6.24 5.17 7.74
CA ALA A 29 -7.00 6.15 6.97
C ALA A 29 -7.07 7.51 7.69
N ARG A 30 -7.32 7.49 9.01
CA ARG A 30 -7.32 8.72 9.84
C ARG A 30 -5.95 9.40 9.87
N ILE A 31 -4.86 8.66 10.04
CA ILE A 31 -3.51 9.22 10.01
C ILE A 31 -3.24 9.89 8.64
N LEU A 32 -3.67 9.27 7.55
CA LEU A 32 -3.53 9.88 6.23
C LEU A 32 -4.39 11.14 6.08
N GLU A 33 -5.62 11.13 6.58
CA GLU A 33 -6.50 12.31 6.62
C GLU A 33 -5.85 13.46 7.40
N ASP A 34 -5.37 13.20 8.61
CA ASP A 34 -4.70 14.19 9.46
C ASP A 34 -3.42 14.73 8.80
N LEU A 35 -2.61 13.86 8.18
CA LEU A 35 -1.42 14.29 7.46
C LEU A 35 -1.78 15.18 6.27
N MET A 36 -2.85 14.86 5.54
CA MET A 36 -3.32 15.67 4.41
C MET A 36 -3.82 17.06 4.81
N GLU A 37 -4.16 17.29 6.08
CA GLU A 37 -4.46 18.64 6.59
C GLU A 37 -3.19 19.46 6.86
N LEU A 38 -2.05 18.80 7.03
CA LEU A 38 -0.77 19.43 7.39
C LEU A 38 0.20 19.56 6.21
N VAL A 39 0.07 18.69 5.20
CA VAL A 39 0.95 18.67 4.03
C VAL A 39 0.17 18.79 2.73
N ASP A 40 0.69 19.59 1.80
CA ASP A 40 0.18 19.61 0.43
C ASP A 40 0.67 18.38 -0.31
N ILE A 41 -0.17 17.34 -0.36
CA ILE A 41 0.14 16.08 -1.05
C ILE A 41 0.07 16.18 -2.58
N THR A 42 -0.31 17.34 -3.13
CA THR A 42 -0.37 17.56 -4.59
C THR A 42 0.95 18.03 -5.17
N THR A 43 1.93 18.32 -4.32
CA THR A 43 3.26 18.76 -4.76
C THR A 43 4.04 17.64 -5.44
N HIS A 44 4.84 18.03 -6.42
CA HIS A 44 5.84 17.18 -7.06
C HIS A 44 7.23 17.49 -6.50
N ASP A 45 8.06 16.45 -6.38
CA ASP A 45 9.48 16.63 -6.05
C ASP A 45 10.29 17.16 -7.25
N ALA A 46 11.61 17.27 -7.07
CA ALA A 46 12.52 17.78 -8.10
C ALA A 46 12.54 16.92 -9.39
N ASP A 47 12.09 15.66 -9.31
CA ASP A 47 11.99 14.75 -10.45
C ASP A 47 10.59 14.77 -11.08
N GLY A 48 9.71 15.67 -10.63
CA GLY A 48 8.32 15.73 -11.10
C GLY A 48 7.47 14.56 -10.58
N MET A 49 7.94 13.84 -9.55
CA MET A 49 7.20 12.72 -8.97
C MET A 49 6.28 13.22 -7.85
N GLY A 50 4.99 12.89 -7.97
CA GLY A 50 3.96 13.10 -6.94
C GLY A 50 3.78 11.90 -6.02
N ILE A 51 2.83 11.99 -5.09
CA ILE A 51 2.48 10.90 -4.17
C ILE A 51 2.11 9.60 -4.92
N GLU A 52 1.50 9.72 -6.09
CA GLU A 52 1.11 8.60 -6.93
C GLU A 52 2.32 7.79 -7.44
N HIS A 53 3.42 8.46 -7.76
CA HIS A 53 4.67 7.82 -8.22
C HIS A 53 5.33 7.06 -7.07
N HIS A 54 5.53 7.74 -5.94
CA HIS A 54 6.15 7.14 -4.75
C HIS A 54 5.32 5.97 -4.21
N GLY A 55 3.99 6.12 -4.17
CA GLY A 55 3.09 5.04 -3.79
C GLY A 55 3.22 3.80 -4.69
N ALA A 56 3.41 4.01 -5.99
CA ALA A 56 3.55 2.94 -6.98
C ALA A 56 4.87 2.19 -6.81
N ILE A 57 5.99 2.92 -6.67
CA ILE A 57 7.33 2.38 -6.46
C ILE A 57 7.37 1.50 -5.20
N HIS A 58 6.70 1.92 -4.13
CA HIS A 58 6.73 1.22 -2.83
C HIS A 58 5.58 0.23 -2.61
N GLY A 59 4.72 0.01 -3.61
CA GLY A 59 3.61 -0.94 -3.53
C GLY A 59 2.63 -0.59 -2.40
N ALA A 60 2.34 0.70 -2.20
CA ALA A 60 1.57 1.19 -1.07
C ALA A 60 0.04 1.10 -1.25
N PHE A 61 -0.43 0.83 -2.47
CA PHE A 61 -1.85 0.95 -2.79
C PHE A 61 -2.66 -0.29 -2.36
N ASN A 62 -3.52 -0.09 -1.37
CA ASN A 62 -4.60 -1.02 -1.05
C ASN A 62 -5.95 -0.49 -1.53
N LYS A 63 -6.99 -1.34 -1.56
CA LYS A 63 -8.33 -0.96 -2.07
C LYS A 63 -8.90 0.30 -1.42
N SER A 64 -8.73 0.45 -0.10
CA SER A 64 -9.25 1.61 0.64
C SER A 64 -8.53 2.90 0.26
N LEU A 65 -7.19 2.87 0.25
CA LEU A 65 -6.35 4.01 -0.11
C LEU A 65 -6.59 4.43 -1.56
N THR A 66 -6.58 3.48 -2.50
CA THR A 66 -6.82 3.78 -3.93
C THR A 66 -8.19 4.40 -4.14
N LYS A 67 -9.23 3.84 -3.53
CA LYS A 67 -10.60 4.38 -3.62
C LYS A 67 -10.69 5.78 -3.02
N TYR A 68 -10.02 6.02 -1.89
CA TYR A 68 -10.00 7.32 -1.23
C TYR A 68 -9.33 8.39 -2.11
N LEU A 69 -8.14 8.11 -2.66
CA LEU A 69 -7.42 9.04 -3.53
C LEU A 69 -8.17 9.30 -4.84
N ARG A 70 -8.72 8.25 -5.49
CA ARG A 70 -9.54 8.41 -6.70
C ARG A 70 -10.75 9.32 -6.46
N LYS A 71 -11.49 9.12 -5.36
CA LYS A 71 -12.66 9.94 -5.01
C LYS A 71 -12.34 11.43 -4.85
N ARG A 72 -11.10 11.76 -4.45
CA ARG A 72 -10.64 13.13 -4.27
C ARG A 72 -9.95 13.70 -5.52
N GLY A 73 -9.84 12.94 -6.61
CA GLY A 73 -9.13 13.35 -7.82
C GLY A 73 -7.62 13.44 -7.65
N LEU A 74 -7.07 12.76 -6.64
CA LEU A 74 -5.65 12.83 -6.24
C LEU A 74 -4.82 11.66 -6.80
N LEU A 75 -5.37 10.89 -7.75
CA LEU A 75 -4.70 9.73 -8.32
C LEU A 75 -4.69 9.86 -9.85
N ASN A 76 -3.62 10.41 -10.40
CA ASN A 76 -3.39 10.49 -11.84
C ASN A 76 -2.31 9.49 -12.28
N LEU A 77 -2.72 8.30 -12.74
CA LEU A 77 -1.80 7.21 -13.09
C LEU A 77 -1.05 7.39 -14.42
N HIS A 78 -1.40 8.44 -15.17
CA HIS A 78 -0.79 8.77 -16.45
C HIS A 78 0.02 10.07 -16.43
N ASN A 79 0.08 10.75 -15.28
CA ASN A 79 1.01 11.85 -15.07
C ASN A 79 2.45 11.33 -15.29
N LYS A 80 3.29 12.10 -15.98
CA LYS A 80 4.66 11.67 -16.29
C LYS A 80 5.65 12.53 -15.53
N ASP A 81 6.64 11.88 -14.93
CA ASP A 81 7.79 12.52 -14.32
C ASP A 81 8.78 13.07 -15.38
N ILE A 82 9.92 13.61 -14.93
CA ILE A 82 10.97 14.11 -15.84
C ILE A 82 11.59 13.00 -16.71
N SER A 83 11.52 11.74 -16.28
CA SER A 83 12.01 10.60 -17.04
C SER A 83 11.00 10.12 -18.10
N GLY A 84 9.80 10.71 -18.13
CA GLY A 84 8.72 10.36 -19.02
C GLY A 84 7.94 9.12 -18.58
N LYS A 85 8.14 8.65 -17.35
CA LYS A 85 7.47 7.48 -16.77
C LYS A 85 6.29 7.90 -15.92
N SER A 86 5.22 7.10 -15.99
CA SER A 86 4.03 7.30 -15.17
C SER A 86 4.01 6.41 -13.92
N PRO A 87 3.17 6.73 -12.92
CA PRO A 87 2.97 5.88 -11.74
C PRO A 87 2.62 4.45 -12.10
N LEU A 88 1.77 4.25 -13.11
CA LEU A 88 1.39 2.91 -13.56
C LEU A 88 2.58 2.12 -14.11
N GLN A 89 3.46 2.77 -14.87
CA GLN A 89 4.69 2.15 -15.39
C GLN A 89 5.63 1.77 -14.24
N TYR A 90 5.79 2.63 -13.23
CA TYR A 90 6.56 2.30 -12.04
C TYR A 90 5.97 1.14 -11.24
N ALA A 91 4.64 1.07 -11.11
CA ALA A 91 3.97 -0.04 -10.43
C ALA A 91 4.19 -1.37 -11.18
N GLU A 92 4.15 -1.37 -12.51
CA GLU A 92 4.44 -2.54 -13.35
C GLU A 92 5.89 -2.99 -13.21
N GLU A 93 6.84 -2.06 -13.28
CA GLU A 93 8.26 -2.35 -13.04
C GLU A 93 8.47 -2.93 -11.64
N ALA A 94 7.88 -2.32 -10.61
CA ALA A 94 8.06 -2.75 -9.24
C ALA A 94 7.42 -4.11 -8.95
N ALA A 95 6.28 -4.43 -9.58
CA ALA A 95 5.67 -5.75 -9.50
C ALA A 95 6.51 -6.83 -10.20
N ASN A 96 7.30 -6.49 -11.22
CA ASN A 96 8.15 -7.42 -11.94
C ASN A 96 9.55 -7.58 -11.35
N ARG A 97 9.95 -6.74 -10.39
CA ARG A 97 11.25 -6.86 -9.70
C ARG A 97 11.22 -8.01 -8.68
N GLU A 98 12.38 -8.64 -8.47
CA GLU A 98 12.54 -9.57 -7.35
C GLU A 98 12.30 -8.84 -6.04
N SER A 99 11.19 -9.19 -5.37
CA SER A 99 10.88 -8.67 -4.04
C SER A 99 11.86 -9.26 -3.03
N HIS A 100 12.26 -8.49 -2.01
CA HIS A 100 12.98 -9.03 -0.85
C HIS A 100 11.99 -9.74 0.08
N PRO A 101 11.84 -11.09 0.02
CA PRO A 101 10.75 -11.79 0.70
C PRO A 101 10.86 -11.75 2.23
N GLY A 102 12.03 -11.37 2.77
CA GLY A 102 12.25 -11.21 4.21
C GLY A 102 11.92 -9.82 4.77
N LEU A 103 11.66 -8.82 3.92
CA LEU A 103 11.37 -7.44 4.35
C LEU A 103 9.92 -7.03 4.16
N PHE A 104 9.24 -7.62 3.18
CA PHE A 104 7.87 -7.27 2.84
C PHE A 104 7.05 -8.52 2.56
N GLU A 105 5.73 -8.43 2.80
CA GLU A 105 4.80 -9.48 2.41
C GLU A 105 4.96 -9.84 0.93
N GLY A 106 4.99 -11.14 0.65
CA GLY A 106 4.96 -11.65 -0.72
C GLY A 106 3.81 -11.06 -1.53
N GLY A 107 4.08 -10.73 -2.78
CA GLY A 107 3.06 -10.20 -3.69
C GLY A 107 2.51 -8.81 -3.33
N ARG A 108 3.16 -8.04 -2.44
CA ARG A 108 2.79 -6.66 -2.10
C ARG A 108 2.62 -5.80 -3.36
N TRP A 109 3.62 -5.78 -4.23
CA TRP A 109 3.60 -4.95 -5.44
C TRP A 109 2.57 -5.43 -6.47
N GLN A 110 2.40 -6.75 -6.65
CA GLN A 110 1.34 -7.29 -7.52
C GLN A 110 -0.05 -6.87 -7.04
N ARG A 111 -0.33 -6.98 -5.73
CA ARG A 111 -1.61 -6.52 -5.15
C ARG A 111 -1.79 -5.02 -5.34
N SER A 112 -0.72 -4.24 -5.11
CA SER A 112 -0.74 -2.80 -5.32
C SER A 112 -1.07 -2.43 -6.77
N LEU A 113 -0.40 -3.06 -7.73
CA LEU A 113 -0.67 -2.87 -9.17
C LEU A 113 -2.11 -3.25 -9.52
N GLN A 114 -2.62 -4.37 -9.02
CA GLN A 114 -4.00 -4.79 -9.23
C GLN A 114 -4.98 -3.73 -8.71
N ASN A 115 -4.79 -3.24 -7.48
CA ASN A 115 -5.66 -2.23 -6.89
C ASN A 115 -5.64 -0.91 -7.68
N LEU A 116 -4.51 -0.54 -8.28
CA LEU A 116 -4.41 0.62 -9.17
C LEU A 116 -5.23 0.42 -10.45
N LYS A 117 -5.12 -0.75 -11.08
CA LYS A 117 -5.82 -1.07 -12.34
C LYS A 117 -7.33 -1.21 -12.19
N GLU A 118 -7.82 -1.76 -11.07
CA GLU A 118 -9.25 -2.02 -10.79
C GLU A 118 -10.18 -0.78 -10.84
N GLY A 119 -9.67 0.43 -11.02
CA GLY A 119 -10.50 1.63 -11.22
C GLY A 119 -9.99 2.58 -12.29
N ASP A 120 -9.05 2.14 -13.13
CA ASP A 120 -8.44 2.90 -14.23
C ASP A 120 -9.10 2.66 -15.59
N GLU A 121 -10.17 1.86 -15.61
CA GLU A 121 -10.99 1.54 -16.79
C GLU A 121 -12.05 2.61 -17.08
#